data_AF-A0A066RSA7-F1
#
_entry.id   AF-A0A066RSA7-F1
#
_cell.length_a   1.000
_cell.length_b   1.000
_cell.length_c   1.000
_cell.angle_alpha   90.00
_cell.angle_beta   90.00
_cell.angle_gamma   90.00
#
_symmetry.space_group_name_H-M   'P 1'
#
loop_
_entity.id
_entity.type
_entity.pdbx_description
1 polymer ?
#
loop_
_entity_poly.entity_id
_entity_poly.type
_entity_poly.pdbx_seq_one_letter_code
_entity_poly.pdbx_strand_id
1 'polypeptide(L)' 'AENLAGLRHMALNMLRAELTKISVPMKQKRCMMKPAFLEQVLVAGFTSMAKS' A
#
# COMPACT_ATOMS: atom_id res chain seq x y z
N ALA A 1 19.91 8.04 2.97
CA ALA A 1 19.41 7.07 1.96
C ALA A 1 18.46 6.03 2.58
N GLU A 2 18.74 5.55 3.79
CA GLU A 2 17.94 4.51 4.49
C GLU A 2 16.47 4.90 4.71
N ASN A 3 16.19 6.13 5.14
CA ASN A 3 14.81 6.57 5.42
C ASN A 3 13.86 6.41 4.21
N LEU A 4 14.38 6.66 3.00
CA LEU A 4 13.59 6.54 1.78
C LEU A 4 13.42 5.06 1.36
N ALA A 5 14.43 4.23 1.59
CA ALA A 5 14.30 2.79 1.38
C ALA A 5 13.23 2.20 2.33
N GLY A 6 13.29 2.54 3.61
CA GLY A 6 12.29 2.14 4.61
C GLY A 6 10.87 2.55 4.22
N LEU A 7 10.69 3.80 3.77
CA LEU A 7 9.40 4.28 3.29
C LEU A 7 8.87 3.48 2.09
N ARG A 8 9.74 3.14 1.13
CA ARG A 8 9.36 2.31 -0.03
C ARG A 8 8.95 0.90 0.40
N HIS A 9 9.67 0.30 1.35
CA HIS A 9 9.33 -1.01 1.89
C HIS A 9 7.96 -0.98 2.61
N MET A 10 7.70 0.05 3.42
CA MET A 10 6.39 0.22 4.07
C MET A 10 5.28 0.34 3.03
N ALA A 11 5.39 1.26 2.07
CA ALA A 11 4.38 1.45 1.04
C ALA A 11 4.12 0.18 0.21
N LEU A 12 5.18 -0.60 -0.10
CA LEU A 12 5.05 -1.87 -0.78
C LEU A 12 4.28 -2.90 0.05
N ASN A 13 4.50 -2.95 1.37
CA ASN A 13 3.77 -3.84 2.27
C ASN A 13 2.30 -3.44 2.39
N MET A 14 1.98 -2.14 2.41
CA MET A 14 0.59 -1.67 2.37
C MET A 14 -0.13 -2.13 1.10
N LEU A 15 0.51 -1.99 -0.07
CA LEU A 15 -0.03 -2.45 -1.35
C LEU A 15 -0.25 -3.98 -1.40
N ARG A 16 0.59 -4.75 -0.69
CA ARG A 16 0.46 -6.21 -0.57
C ARG A 16 -0.63 -6.62 0.43
N ALA A 17 -0.85 -5.85 1.49
CA ALA A 17 -1.89 -6.11 2.48
C ALA A 17 -3.31 -5.90 1.91
N GLU A 18 -3.46 -5.03 0.91
CA GLU A 18 -4.72 -4.84 0.19
C GLU A 18 -5.04 -6.10 -0.66
N LEU A 19 -6.31 -6.54 -0.65
CA LEU A 19 -6.71 -7.89 -1.10
C LEU A 19 -7.05 -8.01 -2.60
N THR A 20 -7.16 -6.91 -3.34
CA THR A 20 -7.49 -6.94 -4.77
C THR A 20 -6.43 -7.72 -5.55
N LYS A 21 -6.86 -8.71 -6.32
CA LYS A 21 -6.00 -9.60 -7.13
C LYS A 21 -5.52 -8.93 -8.43
N ILE A 22 -4.76 -7.85 -8.31
CA ILE A 22 -4.07 -7.18 -9.42
C ILE A 22 -2.61 -6.97 -9.06
N SER A 23 -1.77 -6.78 -10.09
CA SER A 23 -0.34 -6.56 -9.88
C SER A 23 -0.05 -5.28 -9.09
N VAL A 24 1.05 -5.26 -8.34
CA VAL A 24 1.49 -4.09 -7.56
C VAL A 24 1.59 -2.82 -8.43
N PRO A 25 2.16 -2.84 -9.66
CA PRO A 25 2.15 -1.66 -10.53
C PRO A 25 0.74 -1.17 -10.88
N MET A 26 -0.21 -2.09 -11.07
CA MET A 26 -1.60 -1.74 -11.33
C MET A 26 -2.26 -1.09 -10.10
N LYS A 27 -1.94 -1.59 -8.90
CA LYS A 27 -2.38 -0.96 -7.64
C LYS A 27 -1.80 0.44 -7.50
N GLN A 28 -0.50 0.63 -7.76
CA GLN A 28 0.15 1.94 -7.74
C GLN A 28 -0.55 2.93 -8.70
N LYS A 29 -0.77 2.52 -9.95
CA LYS A 29 -1.52 3.32 -10.93
C LYS A 29 -2.91 3.68 -10.42
N ARG A 30 -3.63 2.71 -9.83
CA ARG A 30 -4.99 2.93 -9.31
C ARG A 30 -5.00 3.88 -8.11
N CYS A 31 -4.03 3.80 -7.20
CA CYS A 31 -3.88 4.76 -6.10
C CYS A 31 -3.76 6.21 -6.61
N MET A 32 -3.06 6.42 -7.73
CA MET A 32 -2.91 7.74 -8.34
C MET A 32 -4.17 8.23 -9.07
N MET A 33 -5.12 7.33 -9.37
CA MET A 33 -6.32 7.63 -10.15
C MET A 33 -7.61 7.65 -9.32
N LYS A 34 -7.64 6.93 -8.20
CA LYS A 34 -8.85 6.71 -7.39
C LYS A 34 -8.55 6.89 -5.90
N PRO A 35 -8.90 8.04 -5.31
CA PRO A 35 -8.65 8.31 -3.89
C PRO A 35 -9.23 7.23 -2.95
N ALA A 36 -10.43 6.74 -3.23
CA ALA A 36 -11.04 5.65 -2.45
C ALA A 36 -10.19 4.35 -2.44
N PHE A 37 -9.47 4.06 -3.53
CA PHE A 37 -8.56 2.91 -3.56
C PHE A 37 -7.29 3.16 -2.75
N LEU A 38 -6.79 4.40 -2.76
CA LEU A 38 -5.68 4.80 -1.89
C LEU A 38 -6.06 4.66 -0.40
N GLU A 39 -7.25 5.12 -0.01
CA GLU A 39 -7.78 4.95 1.35
C GLU A 39 -7.85 3.47 1.75
N GLN A 40 -8.33 2.58 0.86
CA GLN A 40 -8.34 1.14 1.11
C GLN A 40 -6.95 0.57 1.35
N VAL A 41 -5.95 0.96 0.54
CA VAL A 41 -4.55 0.53 0.72
C VAL A 41 -3.99 1.03 2.06
N LEU A 42 -4.29 2.27 2.44
CA LEU A 42 -3.85 2.85 3.72
C LEU A 42 -4.47 2.09 4.90
N VAL A 43 -5.79 1.85 4.88
CA VAL A 43 -6.49 1.09 5.93
C VAL A 43 -5.94 -0.33 6.04
N ALA A 44 -5.73 -1.03 4.92
CA ALA A 44 -5.14 -2.37 4.92
C ALA A 44 -3.72 -2.36 5.51
N GLY A 45 -2.92 -1.36 5.13
CA GLY A 45 -1.59 -1.12 5.65
C GLY A 45 -1.56 -0.93 7.17
N PHE A 46 -2.31 0.05 7.68
CA PHE A 46 -2.38 0.35 9.11
C PHE A 46 -2.95 -0.82 9.92
N THR A 47 -3.97 -1.49 9.40
CA THR A 47 -4.55 -2.69 10.03
C THR A 47 -3.54 -3.83 10.13
N SER A 48 -2.70 -4.02 9.11
CA SER A 48 -1.63 -5.03 9.13
C SER A 48 -0.60 -4.73 10.21
N MET A 49 -0.19 -3.46 10.34
CA MET A 49 0.79 -3.02 11.34
C MET A 49 0.24 -3.10 12.77
N ALA A 50 -1.04 -2.79 12.98
CA ALA A 50 -1.67 -2.86 14.31
C ALA A 50 -1.90 -4.30 14.82
N LYS A 51 -1.81 -5.31 13.95
CA LYS A 51 -1.91 -6.74 14.32
C LYS A 51 -0.57 -7.36 14.74
N SER A 52 0.52 -6.59 14.67
CA SER A 52 1.88 -7.03 14.96
C SER A 52 2.25 -6.80 16.42
#